data_AF-A0A2E3YAA5-F1
#
_entry.id   AF-A0A2E3YAA5-F1
#
_cell.length_a   1.000
_cell.length_b   1.000
_cell.length_c   1.000
_cell.angle_alpha   90.00
_cell.angle_beta   90.00
_cell.angle_gamma   90.00
#
_symmetry.space_group_name_H-M   'P 1'
#
loop_
_entity.id
_entity.type
_entity.pdbx_description
1 polymer ?
#
loop_
_entity_poly.entity_id
_entity_poly.type
_entity_poly.pdbx_seq_one_letter_code
_entity_poly.pdbx_strand_id
1 'polypeptide(L)'
;MTTFSTGSLDMKYAPYVCSILALVALVANPNPVAAQDGSLKFPVASPPASVPDQIGLTNVEIQYGRPGVKGRTIFGDLIPYGELWRTGANAATRITFDTAVTFGG
;
A
#
# COMPACT_ATOMS: atom_id res chain seq x y z
N MET A 1 -26.58 -40.37 -45.33
CA MET A 1 -27.00 -41.73 -44.95
C MET A 1 -25.86 -42.25 -44.09
N THR A 2 -25.92 -42.09 -42.76
CA THR A 2 -26.61 -43.03 -41.86
C THR A 2 -27.06 -42.31 -40.58
N THR A 3 -28.36 -42.31 -40.34
CA THR A 3 -29.01 -41.89 -39.09
C THR A 3 -28.73 -42.93 -37.99
N PHE A 4 -28.02 -42.55 -36.93
CA PHE A 4 -28.00 -43.31 -35.68
C PHE A 4 -29.03 -42.73 -34.72
N SER A 5 -30.23 -43.30 -34.82
CA SER A 5 -31.22 -43.32 -33.75
C SER A 5 -30.69 -44.22 -32.64
N THR A 6 -30.36 -43.63 -31.49
CA THR A 6 -30.26 -44.33 -30.20
C THR A 6 -30.46 -43.22 -29.17
N GLY A 7 -31.65 -43.07 -28.61
CA GLY A 7 -32.21 -44.04 -27.68
C GLY A 7 -31.78 -43.59 -26.29
N SER A 8 -32.69 -42.93 -25.57
CA SER A 8 -32.68 -42.73 -24.12
C SER A 8 -31.36 -43.08 -23.43
N LEU A 9 -30.42 -42.13 -23.34
CA LEU A 9 -29.50 -42.16 -22.21
C LEU A 9 -30.40 -42.02 -20.99
N ASP A 10 -30.60 -43.15 -20.31
CA ASP A 10 -31.65 -43.34 -19.32
C ASP A 10 -31.72 -42.15 -18.35
N MET A 11 -32.92 -41.57 -18.23
CA MET A 11 -33.28 -40.50 -17.30
C MET A 11 -32.98 -40.84 -15.81
N LYS A 12 -32.50 -42.05 -15.54
CA LYS A 12 -31.99 -42.52 -14.24
C LYS A 12 -30.60 -41.98 -13.91
N TYR A 13 -29.75 -41.72 -14.91
CA TYR A 13 -28.39 -41.21 -14.71
C TYR A 13 -28.29 -39.68 -14.90
N ALA A 14 -29.37 -39.03 -15.35
CA ALA A 14 -29.48 -37.58 -15.48
C ALA A 14 -29.04 -36.77 -14.24
N PRO A 15 -29.38 -37.13 -12.97
CA PRO A 15 -28.91 -36.37 -11.81
C PRO A 15 -27.40 -36.55 -11.57
N TYR A 16 -26.84 -37.71 -11.91
CA TYR A 16 -25.41 -38.01 -11.78
C TYR A 16 -24.57 -37.33 -12.86
N VAL A 17 -25.06 -37.31 -14.10
CA VAL A 17 -24.40 -36.61 -15.21
C VAL A 17 -24.40 -35.10 -14.97
N CYS A 18 -25.50 -34.53 -14.47
CA CYS A 18 -25.60 -33.11 -14.14
C CYS A 18 -24.71 -32.73 -12.94
N SER A 19 -24.61 -33.61 -11.93
CA SER A 19 -23.71 -33.37 -10.78
C SER A 19 -22.23 -33.54 -11.13
N ILE A 20 -21.87 -34.47 -12.02
CA ILE A 20 -20.50 -34.60 -12.53
C ILE A 20 -20.13 -33.39 -13.40
N LEU A 21 -21.02 -32.92 -14.28
CA LEU A 21 -20.82 -31.70 -15.06
C LEU A 21 -20.70 -30.45 -14.18
N ALA A 22 -21.49 -30.35 -13.11
CA ALA A 22 -21.41 -29.24 -12.16
C ALA A 22 -20.10 -29.25 -11.36
N LEU A 23 -19.59 -30.43 -10.99
CA LEU A 23 -18.30 -30.56 -10.30
C LEU A 23 -17.13 -30.17 -11.22
N VAL A 24 -17.16 -30.60 -12.49
CA VAL A 24 -16.14 -30.24 -13.49
C VAL A 24 -16.15 -28.73 -13.77
N ALA A 25 -17.34 -28.10 -13.82
CA ALA A 25 -17.45 -26.65 -13.99
C ALA A 25 -16.90 -25.86 -12.79
N LEU A 26 -16.96 -26.40 -11.57
CA LEU A 26 -16.40 -25.76 -10.38
C LEU A 26 -14.86 -25.84 -10.32
N VAL A 27 -14.27 -26.94 -10.80
CA VAL A 27 -12.81 -27.13 -10.84
C VAL A 27 -12.16 -26.38 -12.01
N ALA A 28 -12.90 -26.12 -13.09
CA ALA A 28 -12.39 -25.46 -14.29
C ALA A 28 -12.40 -23.92 -14.24
N ASN A 29 -12.78 -23.30 -13.12
CA ASN A 29 -12.78 -21.84 -12.99
C ASN A 29 -11.41 -21.35 -12.46
N PRO A 30 -10.53 -20.76 -13.30
CA PRO A 30 -9.33 -20.11 -12.82
C PRO A 30 -9.73 -18.75 -12.24
N ASN A 31 -10.41 -18.75 -11.09
CA ASN A 31 -10.51 -17.52 -10.32
C ASN A 31 -9.08 -17.15 -9.93
N PRO A 32 -8.52 -16.02 -10.42
CA PRO A 32 -7.20 -15.61 -9.99
C PRO A 32 -7.29 -15.42 -8.48
N VAL A 33 -6.60 -16.27 -7.73
CA VAL A 33 -6.31 -16.00 -6.32
C VAL A 33 -5.51 -14.71 -6.34
N ALA A 34 -6.19 -13.60 -6.05
CA ALA A 34 -5.53 -12.32 -5.88
C ALA A 34 -4.51 -12.52 -4.75
N ALA A 35 -3.23 -12.54 -5.12
CA ALA A 35 -2.15 -12.50 -4.17
C ALA A 35 -2.40 -11.29 -3.28
N GLN A 36 -2.59 -11.52 -1.98
CA GLN A 36 -2.69 -10.44 -1.03
C GLN A 36 -1.31 -9.79 -1.00
N ASP A 37 -1.19 -8.59 -1.59
CA ASP A 37 0.04 -7.80 -1.56
C ASP A 37 0.48 -7.65 -0.11
N GLY A 38 1.59 -8.32 0.24
CA GLY A 38 2.20 -8.33 1.57
C GLY A 38 2.89 -7.02 1.93
N SER A 39 2.37 -5.88 1.47
CA SER A 39 2.82 -4.55 1.86
C SER A 39 2.34 -4.29 3.29
N LEU A 40 3.04 -4.87 4.27
CA LEU A 40 2.96 -4.47 5.67
C LEU A 40 3.35 -2.98 5.74
N LYS A 41 2.36 -2.10 5.91
CA LYS A 41 2.60 -0.68 6.16
C LYS A 41 3.18 -0.54 7.57
N PHE A 42 4.50 -0.42 7.65
CA PHE A 42 5.15 -0.07 8.91
C PHE A 42 4.76 1.37 9.29
N PRO A 43 4.41 1.62 10.57
CA PRO A 43 4.21 2.97 11.04
C PRO A 43 5.52 3.74 10.91
N VAL A 44 5.45 4.94 10.33
CA VAL A 44 6.62 5.80 10.17
C VAL A 44 7.21 6.11 11.56
N ALA A 45 8.52 5.92 11.71
CA ALA A 45 9.19 5.99 13.01
C ALA A 45 9.06 7.37 13.68
N SER A 46 8.91 8.46 12.92
CA SER A 46 8.67 9.78 13.49
C SER A 46 7.37 10.38 12.96
N PRO A 47 6.54 10.98 13.83
CA PRO A 47 5.34 11.67 13.39
C PRO A 47 5.68 12.83 12.42
N PRO A 48 5.00 12.92 11.27
CA PRO A 48 5.02 14.13 10.46
C PRO A 48 4.25 15.24 11.17
N ALA A 49 4.73 16.47 11.06
CA ALA A 49 4.01 17.66 11.46
C ALA A 49 3.94 18.63 10.29
N SER A 50 2.78 19.24 10.10
CA SER A 50 2.58 20.34 9.16
C SER A 50 2.21 21.61 9.93
N VAL A 51 2.75 22.74 9.48
CA VAL A 51 2.36 24.07 9.93
C VAL A 51 1.82 24.80 8.72
N PRO A 52 0.49 24.92 8.58
CA PRO A 52 -0.12 25.81 7.60
C PRO A 52 -0.11 27.23 8.15
N ASP A 53 0.36 28.18 7.34
CA ASP A 53 0.28 29.60 7.63
C ASP A 53 -0.08 30.39 6.37
N GLN A 54 -0.71 31.54 6.54
CA GLN A 54 -1.11 32.41 5.44
C GLN A 54 -0.36 33.75 5.55
N ILE A 55 0.51 34.02 4.58
CA ILE A 55 1.26 35.27 4.52
C ILE A 55 0.63 36.13 3.42
N GLY A 56 -0.20 37.09 3.82
CA GLY A 56 -0.95 37.93 2.89
C GLY A 56 -2.01 37.11 2.13
N LEU A 57 -1.78 36.87 0.84
CA LEU A 57 -2.66 36.07 -0.04
C LEU A 57 -2.07 34.69 -0.37
N THR A 58 -0.85 34.41 0.09
CA THR A 58 -0.10 33.19 -0.23
C THR A 58 -0.23 32.20 0.92
N ASN A 59 -0.64 30.98 0.61
CA ASN A 59 -0.59 29.88 1.57
C ASN A 59 0.80 29.25 1.58
N VAL A 60 1.33 29.07 2.79
CA VAL A 60 2.61 28.44 3.04
C VAL A 60 2.39 27.20 3.90
N GLU A 61 2.87 26.06 3.43
CA GLU A 61 2.83 24.83 4.20
C GLU A 61 4.24 24.32 4.46
N ILE A 62 4.58 24.15 5.74
CA ILE A 62 5.86 23.57 6.16
C ILE A 62 5.61 22.18 6.72
N GLN A 63 6.11 21.15 6.03
CA GLN A 63 6.06 19.76 6.48
C GLN A 63 7.43 19.34 6.98
N TYR A 64 7.50 18.84 8.21
CA TYR A 64 8.75 18.41 8.84
C TYR A 64 8.55 17.18 9.74
N GLY A 65 9.59 16.37 9.88
CA GLY A 65 9.59 15.26 10.85
C GLY A 65 9.92 15.76 12.26
N ARG A 66 9.15 15.32 13.26
CA ARG A 66 9.43 15.59 14.69
C ARG A 66 9.97 14.32 15.37
N PRO A 67 11.29 14.07 15.33
CA PRO A 67 11.88 12.91 15.99
C PRO A 67 11.81 13.08 17.52
N GLY A 68 11.08 12.17 18.18
CA GLY A 68 11.07 12.08 19.64
C GLY A 68 12.31 11.37 20.17
N VAL A 69 12.74 11.75 21.38
CA VAL A 69 13.87 11.11 22.09
C VAL A 69 13.59 9.63 22.39
N LYS A 70 12.31 9.26 22.54
CA LYS A 70 11.83 7.88 22.77
C LYS A 70 12.59 7.16 23.90
N GLY A 71 13.01 7.90 24.93
CA GLY A 71 13.76 7.37 26.07
C GLY A 71 15.22 6.97 25.80
N ARG A 72 15.78 7.32 24.64
CA ARG A 72 17.17 7.02 24.28
C ARG A 72 18.12 8.13 24.74
N THR A 73 19.34 7.75 25.11
CA THR A 73 20.43 8.71 25.34
C THR A 73 20.85 9.29 23.98
N ILE A 74 20.67 10.59 23.79
CA ILE A 74 20.91 11.22 22.48
C ILE A 74 22.41 11.36 22.21
N PHE A 75 23.14 11.91 23.17
CA PHE A 75 24.56 12.20 23.03
C PHE A 75 25.41 11.04 23.54
N GLY A 76 26.33 10.54 22.71
CA GLY A 76 27.20 9.41 23.04
C GLY A 76 26.69 8.03 22.63
N ASP A 77 25.41 7.89 22.23
CA ASP A 77 24.83 6.66 21.66
C ASP A 77 24.25 6.93 20.27
N LEU A 78 23.16 7.71 20.17
CA LEU A 78 22.54 8.03 18.88
C LEU A 78 23.37 9.03 18.04
N ILE A 79 24.11 9.91 18.72
CA ILE A 79 25.05 10.86 18.13
C ILE A 79 26.45 10.51 18.63
N PRO A 80 27.27 9.81 17.82
CA PRO A 80 28.65 9.51 18.18
C PRO A 80 29.51 10.79 18.15
N TYR A 81 30.42 10.89 19.12
CA TYR A 81 31.37 11.99 19.17
C TYR A 81 32.55 11.74 18.22
N GLY A 82 32.90 12.73 17.40
CA GLY A 82 34.07 12.66 16.52
C GLY A 82 33.86 11.86 15.22
N GLU A 83 32.67 11.32 14.98
CA GLU A 83 32.33 10.60 13.76
C GLU A 83 31.35 11.40 12.89
N LEU A 84 31.41 11.17 11.57
CA LEU A 84 30.46 11.75 10.63
C LEU A 84 29.10 11.05 10.76
N TRP A 85 28.09 11.78 11.21
CA TRP A 85 26.72 11.28 11.34
C TRP A 85 25.74 12.20 10.60
N ARG A 86 24.56 11.66 10.24
CA ARG A 86 23.48 12.43 9.59
C ARG A 86 22.33 12.65 10.57
N THR A 87 21.77 13.86 10.57
CA THR A 87 20.72 14.32 11.48
C THR A 87 19.31 13.80 11.14
N GLY A 88 19.14 13.03 10.06
CA GLY A 88 17.81 12.76 9.48
C GLY A 88 17.47 11.28 9.37
N ALA A 89 16.65 10.78 10.30
CA ALA A 89 16.00 9.46 10.17
C ALA A 89 14.67 9.52 9.38
N ASN A 90 14.27 10.71 8.89
CA ASN A 90 12.99 10.96 8.23
C ASN A 90 13.17 11.78 6.95
N ALA A 91 12.06 12.01 6.23
CA ALA A 91 12.01 12.91 5.08
C ALA A 91 12.51 14.32 5.43
N ALA A 92 13.17 14.96 4.47
CA ALA A 92 13.62 16.34 4.60
C ALA A 92 12.42 17.29 4.77
N THR A 93 12.65 18.40 5.48
CA THR A 93 11.65 19.47 5.61
C THR A 93 11.28 19.98 4.21
N ARG A 94 9.98 20.00 3.91
CA ARG A 94 9.42 20.51 2.66
C ARG A 94 8.65 21.79 2.95
N ILE A 95 8.91 22.82 2.16
CA ILE A 95 8.16 24.08 2.18
C ILE A 95 7.42 24.15 0.85
N THR A 96 6.10 24.34 0.90
CA THR A 96 5.23 24.43 -0.26
C THR A 96 4.56 25.80 -0.27
N PHE A 97 4.51 26.42 -1.44
CA PHE A 97 3.85 27.69 -1.69
C PHE A 97 2.82 27.51 -2.80
N ASP A 98 1.65 28.15 -2.69
CA ASP A 98 0.62 28.15 -3.74
C ASP A 98 0.89 29.14 -4.87
N THR A 99 1.75 30.13 -4.62
CA THR A 99 2.05 31.25 -5.50
C THR A 99 3.55 31.40 -5.69
N ALA A 100 3.95 32.09 -6.75
CA ALA A 100 5.37 32.34 -7.03
C ALA A 100 5.98 33.23 -5.93
N VAL A 101 7.06 32.74 -5.31
CA VAL A 101 7.77 33.44 -4.23
C VAL A 101 9.25 33.54 -4.52
N THR A 102 9.87 34.63 -4.08
CA THR A 102 11.32 34.79 -4.05
C THR A 102 11.85 34.32 -2.71
N PHE A 103 12.86 33.47 -2.71
CA PHE A 103 13.48 32.94 -1.49
C PHE A 103 14.91 33.47 -1.38
N GLY A 104 15.23 34.18 -0.29
CA GLY A 104 16.60 34.65 0.00
C GLY A 104 16.95 36.07 -0.46
N GLY A 105 16.02 36.82 -1.07
CA GLY A 105 16.24 38.18 -1.57
C GLY A 105 16.57 38.21 -3.05
#